data_AF-A0A0G0QG38-F1
#
_entry.id   AF-A0A0G0QG38-F1
#
_cell.length_a   1.000
_cell.length_b   1.000
_cell.length_c   1.000
_cell.angle_alpha   90.00
_cell.angle_beta   90.00
_cell.angle_gamma   90.00
#
_symmetry.space_group_name_H-M   'P 1'
#
loop_
_entity.id
_entity.type
_entity.pdbx_description
1 polymer ?
#
loop_
_entity_poly.entity_id
_entity_poly.type
_entity_poly.pdbx_seq_one_letter_code
_entity_poly.pdbx_strand_id
1 'polypeptide(L)'
;MSPKNNLNTRKFNIQPMVVLLVAFVVMIIAWVGIFSWIRLNNEQHRTLGVALSPVNVNEVYPDWLYYELKPGETINDQFSIWNGYNQKVNLKLGALDAKDNSTLENFQLTSEYNDEQKTIGKWVNVTPSLELNSEEFTEISFILSLPENTKEGEYWGALYADYEPEQGNAQFRTVVQTGLRIILKVTNTPHPPKITAIHEWKNVSNEIKFPIVYFGISVTIMLAAAGLVLVGKNR
;
A
#
# COMPACT_ATOMS: atom_id res chain seq x y z
N MET A 1 15.38 -27.65 -80.44
CA MET A 1 15.74 -26.33 -79.87
C MET A 1 14.77 -26.04 -78.74
N SER A 2 15.27 -26.01 -77.49
CA SER A 2 14.44 -25.86 -76.29
C SER A 2 14.43 -24.38 -75.86
N PRO A 3 13.26 -23.76 -75.60
CA PRO A 3 13.20 -22.35 -75.23
C PRO A 3 13.66 -22.17 -73.77
N LYS A 4 14.77 -21.45 -73.59
CA LYS A 4 15.21 -20.97 -72.27
C LYS A 4 14.25 -19.87 -71.82
N ASN A 5 13.34 -20.20 -70.92
CA ASN A 5 12.52 -19.22 -70.20
C ASN A 5 13.42 -18.39 -69.29
N ASN A 6 13.80 -17.20 -69.75
CA ASN A 6 14.44 -16.16 -68.92
C ASN A 6 13.39 -15.60 -67.95
N LEU A 7 13.29 -16.21 -66.77
CA LEU A 7 12.56 -15.65 -65.65
C LEU A 7 13.29 -14.39 -65.18
N ASN A 8 12.86 -13.23 -65.71
CA ASN A 8 13.23 -11.93 -65.21
C ASN A 8 12.72 -11.80 -63.77
N THR A 9 13.55 -12.15 -62.80
CA THR A 9 13.30 -11.90 -61.39
C THR A 9 13.36 -10.39 -61.15
N ARG A 10 12.22 -9.69 -61.27
CA ARG A 10 12.06 -8.34 -60.75
C ARG A 10 12.37 -8.40 -59.26
N LYS A 11 13.54 -7.92 -58.87
CA LYS A 11 13.86 -7.67 -57.46
C LYS A 11 12.87 -6.63 -56.98
N PHE A 12 11.89 -7.06 -56.17
CA PHE A 12 11.02 -6.15 -55.44
C PHE A 12 11.92 -5.34 -54.52
N ASN A 13 12.21 -4.10 -54.93
CA ASN A 13 12.89 -3.15 -54.09
C ASN A 13 11.86 -2.66 -53.08
N ILE A 14 11.64 -3.47 -52.03
CA ILE A 14 10.80 -3.09 -50.90
C ILE A 14 11.42 -1.80 -50.37
N GLN A 15 10.73 -0.69 -50.59
CA GLN A 15 11.30 0.61 -50.26
C GLN A 15 11.65 0.61 -48.77
N PRO A 16 12.84 1.10 -48.37
CA PRO A 16 13.28 1.10 -46.97
C PRO A 16 12.27 1.77 -46.01
N MET A 17 11.40 2.62 -46.54
CA MET A 17 10.27 3.22 -45.82
C MET A 17 9.25 2.18 -45.32
N VAL A 18 8.96 1.14 -46.11
CA VAL A 18 8.03 0.06 -45.72
C VAL A 18 8.63 -0.76 -44.59
N VAL A 19 9.94 -1.06 -44.64
CA VAL A 19 10.64 -1.80 -43.58
C VAL A 19 10.63 -1.00 -42.27
N LEU A 20 10.88 0.30 -42.32
CA LEU A 20 10.83 1.19 -41.15
C LEU A 20 9.42 1.27 -40.56
N LEU A 21 8.39 1.38 -41.39
CA LEU A 21 7.00 1.42 -40.94
C LEU A 21 6.61 0.12 -40.21
N VAL A 22 6.98 -1.03 -40.79
CA VAL A 22 6.71 -2.34 -40.16
C VAL A 22 7.46 -2.46 -38.83
N ALA A 23 8.73 -2.07 -38.76
CA ALA A 23 9.51 -2.10 -37.52
C ALA A 23 8.88 -1.20 -36.43
N PHE A 24 8.40 -0.01 -36.81
CA PHE A 24 7.72 0.90 -35.89
C PHE A 24 6.42 0.31 -35.34
N VAL A 25 5.59 -0.28 -36.20
CA VAL A 25 4.33 -0.94 -35.79
C VAL A 25 4.60 -2.11 -34.85
N VAL A 26 5.58 -2.97 -35.16
CA VAL A 26 5.97 -4.11 -34.30
C VAL A 26 6.42 -3.61 -32.93
N MET A 27 7.18 -2.50 -32.87
CA MET A 27 7.63 -1.93 -31.61
C MET A 27 6.48 -1.37 -30.78
N ILE A 28 5.51 -0.68 -31.40
CA ILE A 28 4.30 -0.20 -30.69
C ILE A 28 3.54 -1.38 -30.09
N ILE A 29 3.34 -2.46 -30.86
CA ILE A 29 2.65 -3.66 -30.37
C ILE A 29 3.41 -4.29 -29.19
N ALA A 30 4.73 -4.39 -29.28
CA ALA A 30 5.56 -4.90 -28.18
C ALA A 30 5.43 -4.04 -26.92
N TRP A 31 5.44 -2.71 -27.06
CA TRP A 31 5.25 -1.79 -25.94
C TRP A 31 3.87 -1.90 -25.30
N VAL A 32 2.80 -1.98 -26.10
CA VAL A 32 1.44 -2.20 -25.59
C VAL A 32 1.37 -3.52 -24.84
N GLY A 33 1.97 -4.59 -25.38
CA GLY A 33 2.05 -5.89 -24.72
C GLY A 33 2.78 -5.84 -23.37
N ILE A 34 3.95 -5.20 -23.31
CA ILE A 34 4.72 -5.02 -22.07
C ILE A 34 3.94 -4.18 -21.06
N PHE A 35 3.33 -3.07 -21.48
CA PHE A 35 2.58 -2.19 -20.58
C PHE A 35 1.32 -2.88 -20.04
N SER A 36 0.59 -3.60 -20.89
CA SER A 36 -0.55 -4.43 -20.47
C SER A 36 -0.11 -5.53 -19.51
N TRP A 37 1.01 -6.20 -19.76
CA TRP A 37 1.55 -7.22 -18.86
C TRP A 37 1.98 -6.65 -17.50
N ILE A 38 2.68 -5.51 -17.48
CA ILE A 38 3.05 -4.81 -16.23
C ILE A 38 1.78 -4.41 -15.46
N ARG A 39 0.77 -3.84 -16.14
CA ARG A 39 -0.48 -3.46 -15.50
C ARG A 39 -1.21 -4.67 -14.92
N LEU A 40 -1.35 -5.75 -15.69
CA LEU A 40 -2.02 -6.98 -15.23
C LEU A 40 -1.28 -7.62 -14.05
N ASN A 41 0.05 -7.67 -14.08
CA ASN A 41 0.83 -8.24 -12.98
C ASN A 41 0.83 -7.35 -11.72
N ASN A 42 0.83 -6.02 -11.90
CA ASN A 42 0.69 -5.09 -10.77
C ASN A 42 -0.70 -5.19 -10.14
N GLU A 43 -1.75 -5.48 -10.91
CA GLU A 43 -3.09 -5.69 -10.36
C GLU A 43 -3.24 -7.08 -9.71
N GLN A 44 -2.55 -8.12 -10.18
CA GLN A 44 -2.62 -9.45 -9.57
C GLN A 44 -1.85 -9.59 -8.23
N HIS A 45 -0.93 -8.69 -7.91
CA HIS A 45 -0.16 -8.74 -6.66
C HIS A 45 -0.57 -7.70 -5.61
N ARG A 46 -1.64 -6.93 -5.86
CA ARG A 46 -2.14 -5.93 -4.91
C ARG A 46 -3.53 -6.28 -4.38
N THR A 47 -3.67 -7.41 -3.69
CA THR A 47 -4.67 -7.47 -2.62
C THR A 47 -4.08 -6.79 -1.40
N LEU A 48 -3.92 -5.47 -1.48
CA LEU A 48 -3.47 -4.68 -0.35
C LEU A 48 -4.71 -4.44 0.50
N GLY A 49 -4.76 -5.09 1.67
CA GLY A 49 -5.87 -4.99 2.58
C GLY A 49 -5.99 -3.59 3.17
N VAL A 50 -6.72 -3.51 4.28
CA VAL A 50 -6.65 -2.32 5.14
C VAL A 50 -5.38 -2.41 5.97
N ALA A 51 -4.57 -1.36 5.97
CA ALA A 51 -3.34 -1.28 6.78
C ALA A 51 -3.48 -0.19 7.83
N LEU A 52 -2.96 -0.43 9.03
CA LEU A 52 -2.87 0.54 10.12
C LEU A 52 -1.39 0.82 10.40
N SER A 53 -1.04 2.07 10.72
CA SER A 53 0.34 2.44 11.08
C SER A 53 0.38 3.61 12.06
N PRO A 54 1.36 3.66 12.98
CA PRO A 54 1.49 4.77 13.91
C PRO A 54 1.83 6.07 13.17
N VAL A 55 1.22 7.19 13.55
CA VAL A 55 1.60 8.52 13.03
C VAL A 55 2.84 9.02 13.78
N ASN A 56 2.84 8.84 15.11
CA ASN A 56 3.94 9.24 16.00
C ASN A 56 4.84 8.04 16.29
N VAL A 57 5.82 7.80 15.41
CA VAL A 57 6.78 6.69 15.53
C VAL A 57 7.75 6.94 16.68
N ASN A 58 7.85 5.97 17.58
CA ASN A 58 8.78 5.99 18.69
C ASN A 58 10.07 5.23 18.35
N GLU A 59 11.18 5.57 19.00
CA GLU A 59 12.49 4.91 18.77
C GLU A 59 12.56 3.45 19.26
N VAL A 60 11.66 3.01 20.14
CA VAL A 60 11.73 1.69 20.79
C VAL A 60 11.07 0.61 19.92
N TYR A 61 9.85 0.88 19.46
CA TYR A 61 9.01 0.02 18.66
C TYR A 61 8.38 0.84 17.53
N PRO A 62 9.09 1.03 16.40
CA PRO A 62 8.66 1.99 15.38
C PRO A 62 7.36 1.60 14.68
N ASP A 63 7.02 0.30 14.66
CA ASP A 63 5.79 -0.18 14.03
C ASP A 63 4.59 -0.23 14.99
N TRP A 64 4.79 0.10 16.28
CA TRP A 64 3.77 -0.01 17.33
C TRP A 64 3.54 1.34 18.02
N LEU A 65 2.41 1.43 18.72
CA LEU A 65 2.14 2.53 19.63
C LEU A 65 2.72 2.18 21.00
N TYR A 66 3.67 2.96 21.50
CA TYR A 66 4.32 2.76 22.79
C TYR A 66 4.17 3.99 23.67
N TYR A 67 3.69 3.80 24.89
CA TYR A 67 3.47 4.88 25.86
C TYR A 67 3.99 4.53 27.24
N GLU A 68 4.50 5.53 27.96
CA GLU A 68 4.69 5.47 29.41
C GLU A 68 3.80 6.54 30.06
N LEU A 69 2.85 6.15 30.91
CA LEU A 69 1.87 7.06 31.51
C LEU A 69 1.75 6.86 33.02
N LYS A 70 1.32 7.91 33.74
CA LYS A 70 0.91 7.81 35.15
C LYS A 70 -0.57 7.40 35.26
N PRO A 71 -0.98 6.72 36.34
CA PRO A 71 -2.41 6.50 36.63
C PRO A 71 -3.20 7.83 36.59
N GLY A 72 -4.38 7.81 35.95
CA GLY A 72 -5.23 9.00 35.76
C GLY A 72 -4.89 9.84 34.53
N GLU A 73 -3.77 9.58 33.86
CA GLU A 73 -3.35 10.34 32.69
C GLU A 73 -4.21 10.00 31.46
N THR A 74 -4.38 10.99 30.58
CA THR A 74 -5.06 10.83 29.29
C THR A 74 -4.16 11.36 28.19
N ILE A 75 -4.05 10.60 27.10
CA ILE A 75 -3.34 11.00 25.89
C ILE A 75 -4.30 11.02 24.70
N ASN A 76 -4.12 12.02 23.85
CA ASN A 76 -4.75 12.11 22.54
C ASN A 76 -3.68 11.83 21.48
N ASP A 77 -3.90 10.86 20.62
CA ASP A 77 -2.94 10.49 19.58
C ASP A 77 -3.68 10.06 18.30
N GLN A 78 -2.94 9.75 17.26
CA GLN A 78 -3.42 9.41 15.93
C GLN A 78 -2.71 8.18 15.39
N PHE A 79 -3.45 7.42 14.60
CA PHE A 79 -2.90 6.38 13.73
C PHE A 79 -3.42 6.59 12.32
N SER A 80 -2.65 6.14 11.35
CA SER A 80 -3.04 6.17 9.95
C SER A 80 -3.73 4.89 9.56
N ILE A 81 -4.73 5.01 8.68
CA ILE A 81 -5.39 3.89 8.01
C ILE A 81 -5.29 4.11 6.51
N TRP A 82 -4.92 3.06 5.80
CA TRP A 82 -4.91 3.03 4.34
C TRP A 82 -5.80 1.91 3.81
N ASN A 83 -6.69 2.26 2.89
CA ASN A 83 -7.46 1.28 2.14
C ASN A 83 -6.68 0.89 0.87
N GLY A 84 -5.98 -0.25 0.90
CA GLY A 84 -5.25 -0.74 -0.27
C GLY A 84 -6.12 -1.37 -1.37
N TYR A 85 -7.43 -1.50 -1.16
CA TYR A 85 -8.34 -2.05 -2.16
C TYR A 85 -8.64 -1.02 -3.27
N ASN A 86 -9.03 -1.55 -4.44
CA ASN A 86 -9.49 -0.77 -5.59
C ASN A 86 -10.99 -0.38 -5.50
N GLN A 87 -11.59 -0.54 -4.32
CA GLN A 87 -12.99 -0.27 -4.04
C GLN A 87 -13.14 0.36 -2.66
N LYS A 88 -14.31 0.95 -2.42
CA LYS A 88 -14.68 1.52 -1.14
C LYS A 88 -14.82 0.41 -0.09
N VAL A 89 -14.40 0.68 1.14
CA VAL A 89 -14.51 -0.25 2.27
C VAL A 89 -15.14 0.46 3.47
N ASN A 90 -16.07 -0.23 4.12
CA ASN A 90 -16.63 0.17 5.42
C ASN A 90 -15.88 -0.55 6.53
N LEU A 91 -15.25 0.23 7.40
CA LEU A 91 -14.47 -0.26 8.53
C LEU A 91 -15.26 -0.08 9.82
N LYS A 92 -15.23 -1.08 10.68
CA LYS A 92 -15.52 -0.95 12.12
C LYS A 92 -14.18 -0.83 12.85
N LEU A 93 -14.02 0.20 13.66
CA LEU A 93 -12.81 0.44 14.42
C LEU A 93 -13.06 0.22 15.90
N GLY A 94 -12.04 -0.24 16.62
CA GLY A 94 -12.11 -0.40 18.06
C GLY A 94 -10.74 -0.71 18.66
N ALA A 95 -10.75 -1.11 19.93
CA ALA A 95 -9.57 -1.58 20.64
C ALA A 95 -9.86 -2.90 21.34
N LEU A 96 -8.82 -3.73 21.48
CA LEU A 96 -8.87 -5.03 22.13
C LEU A 96 -7.70 -5.19 23.09
N ASP A 97 -7.94 -5.89 24.19
CA ASP A 97 -6.91 -6.37 25.10
C ASP A 97 -6.12 -7.53 24.47
N ALA A 98 -4.84 -7.60 24.79
CA ALA A 98 -4.06 -8.80 24.55
C ALA A 98 -4.45 -9.91 25.54
N LYS A 99 -4.32 -11.18 25.14
CA LYS A 99 -4.48 -12.31 26.05
C LYS A 99 -3.35 -12.31 27.10
N ASP A 100 -3.64 -12.80 28.30
CA ASP A 100 -2.71 -12.81 29.45
C ASP A 100 -1.33 -13.45 29.17
N ASN A 101 -1.23 -14.36 28.21
CA ASN A 101 0.01 -15.05 27.83
C ASN A 101 0.66 -14.49 26.54
N SER A 102 0.20 -13.32 26.08
CA SER A 102 0.77 -12.68 24.90
C SER A 102 2.20 -12.23 25.14
N THR A 103 3.03 -12.42 24.13
CA THR A 103 4.43 -11.98 24.12
C THR A 103 4.70 -11.20 22.84
N LEU A 104 5.86 -10.54 22.75
CA LEU A 104 6.21 -9.76 21.55
C LEU A 104 6.21 -10.63 20.29
N GLU A 105 6.66 -11.87 20.43
CA GLU A 105 6.75 -12.87 19.36
C GLU A 105 5.41 -13.57 19.09
N ASN A 106 4.65 -13.86 20.14
CA ASN A 106 3.34 -14.51 20.07
C ASN A 106 2.27 -13.60 20.65
N PHE A 107 1.87 -12.60 19.88
CA PHE A 107 0.87 -11.62 20.26
C PHE A 107 -0.53 -12.11 19.89
N GLN A 108 -1.43 -12.20 20.87
CA GLN A 108 -2.78 -12.68 20.67
C GLN A 108 -3.78 -11.69 21.27
N LEU A 109 -4.85 -11.40 20.56
CA LEU A 109 -5.92 -10.54 21.04
C LEU A 109 -7.06 -11.36 21.63
N THR A 110 -7.75 -10.76 22.59
CA THR A 110 -9.06 -11.20 23.03
C THR A 110 -10.10 -10.95 21.94
N SER A 111 -11.22 -11.66 21.99
CA SER A 111 -12.34 -11.50 21.06
C SER A 111 -13.27 -10.40 21.55
N GLU A 112 -13.65 -9.48 20.67
CA GLU A 112 -14.64 -8.43 20.99
C GLU A 112 -15.97 -9.03 21.50
N TYR A 113 -16.39 -10.17 20.95
CA TYR A 113 -17.72 -10.74 21.20
C TYR A 113 -17.77 -11.67 22.41
N ASN A 114 -16.67 -12.34 22.72
CA ASN A 114 -16.64 -13.43 23.70
C ASN A 114 -15.89 -13.08 24.98
N ASP A 115 -15.03 -12.05 24.93
CA ASP A 115 -14.14 -11.71 26.04
C ASP A 115 -14.44 -10.30 26.57
N GLU A 116 -14.47 -10.16 27.89
CA GLU A 116 -14.59 -8.86 28.56
C GLU A 116 -13.29 -8.05 28.40
N GLN A 117 -13.42 -6.83 27.88
CA GLN A 117 -12.32 -5.86 27.80
C GLN A 117 -12.16 -5.14 29.15
N LYS A 118 -10.96 -5.21 29.73
CA LYS A 118 -10.62 -4.71 31.06
C LYS A 118 -9.57 -3.59 31.03
N THR A 119 -8.69 -3.58 30.02
CA THR A 119 -7.52 -2.69 29.97
C THR A 119 -7.54 -1.82 28.72
N ILE A 120 -6.55 -1.94 27.82
CA ILE A 120 -6.45 -1.21 26.55
C ILE A 120 -7.78 -1.17 25.78
N GLY A 121 -8.45 -2.31 25.64
CA GLY A 121 -9.74 -2.40 24.94
C GLY A 121 -10.86 -1.56 25.56
N LYS A 122 -10.74 -1.23 26.85
CA LYS A 122 -11.68 -0.37 27.58
C LYS A 122 -11.21 1.07 27.74
N TRP A 123 -9.90 1.30 27.78
CA TRP A 123 -9.28 2.60 28.02
C TRP A 123 -9.14 3.44 26.75
N VAL A 124 -9.16 2.80 25.58
CA VAL A 124 -9.09 3.46 24.28
C VAL A 124 -10.49 3.79 23.77
N ASN A 125 -10.68 5.04 23.36
CA ASN A 125 -11.87 5.52 22.66
C ASN A 125 -11.47 6.00 21.26
N VAL A 126 -12.12 5.45 20.23
CA VAL A 126 -11.88 5.75 18.82
C VAL A 126 -13.23 5.84 18.10
N THR A 127 -13.30 6.59 17.01
CA THR A 127 -14.50 6.63 16.16
C THR A 127 -14.87 5.21 15.72
N PRO A 128 -16.09 4.71 15.97
CA PRO A 128 -16.40 3.28 15.85
C PRO A 128 -16.51 2.78 14.41
N SER A 129 -16.66 3.68 13.43
CA SER A 129 -16.81 3.33 12.03
C SER A 129 -16.22 4.38 11.11
N LEU A 130 -15.70 3.93 9.97
CA LEU A 130 -15.10 4.79 8.95
C LEU A 130 -15.35 4.21 7.57
N GLU A 131 -15.75 5.06 6.63
CA GLU A 131 -15.80 4.71 5.21
C GLU A 131 -14.54 5.24 4.54
N LEU A 132 -13.83 4.38 3.79
CA LEU A 132 -12.66 4.77 3.01
C LEU A 132 -12.87 4.46 1.54
N ASN A 133 -12.62 5.44 0.69
CA ASN A 133 -12.58 5.23 -0.76
C ASN A 133 -11.37 4.37 -1.15
N SER A 134 -11.39 3.88 -2.39
CA SER A 134 -10.27 3.15 -2.98
C SER A 134 -8.96 3.93 -2.83
N GLU A 135 -7.91 3.24 -2.36
CA GLU A 135 -6.57 3.82 -2.17
C GLU A 135 -6.50 5.02 -1.21
N GLU A 136 -7.57 5.32 -0.46
CA GLU A 136 -7.62 6.45 0.46
C GLU A 136 -6.75 6.21 1.70
N PHE A 137 -6.04 7.26 2.09
CA PHE A 137 -5.25 7.34 3.31
C PHE A 137 -5.87 8.39 4.22
N THR A 138 -6.06 8.07 5.49
CA THR A 138 -6.57 9.02 6.49
C THR A 138 -5.92 8.81 7.86
N GLU A 139 -5.91 9.86 8.67
CA GLU A 139 -5.45 9.80 10.06
C GLU A 139 -6.66 9.80 11.00
N ILE A 140 -6.69 8.84 11.91
CA ILE A 140 -7.77 8.65 12.88
C ILE A 140 -7.25 8.97 14.27
N SER A 141 -7.90 9.94 14.91
CA SER A 141 -7.66 10.28 16.30
C SER A 141 -8.28 9.25 17.25
N PHE A 142 -7.59 8.99 18.34
CA PHE A 142 -8.10 8.22 19.47
C PHE A 142 -7.66 8.86 20.79
N ILE A 143 -8.37 8.49 21.86
CA ILE A 143 -8.10 8.94 23.22
C ILE A 143 -7.81 7.70 24.06
N LEU A 144 -6.68 7.65 24.75
CA LEU A 144 -6.36 6.63 25.73
C LEU A 144 -6.43 7.26 27.13
N SER A 145 -7.41 6.84 27.92
CA SER A 145 -7.66 7.38 29.27
C SER A 145 -7.43 6.31 30.34
N LEU A 146 -6.40 6.50 31.14
CA LEU A 146 -6.01 5.56 32.19
C LEU A 146 -6.76 5.85 33.50
N PRO A 147 -7.40 4.87 34.15
CA PRO A 147 -8.00 5.08 35.47
C PRO A 147 -6.97 5.49 36.54
N GLU A 148 -7.37 6.36 37.48
CA GLU A 148 -6.52 6.86 38.59
C GLU A 148 -5.96 5.75 39.49
N ASN A 149 -6.67 4.63 39.60
CA ASN A 149 -6.31 3.49 40.45
C ASN A 149 -5.61 2.35 39.68
N THR A 150 -5.11 2.63 38.47
CA THR A 150 -4.41 1.63 37.67
C THR A 150 -3.07 1.30 38.32
N LYS A 151 -2.76 0.00 38.45
CA LYS A 151 -1.50 -0.46 39.04
C LYS A 151 -0.35 -0.20 38.07
N GLU A 152 0.85 0.01 38.61
CA GLU A 152 2.05 0.01 37.78
C GLU A 152 2.25 -1.36 37.11
N GLY A 153 2.70 -1.36 35.86
CA GLY A 153 2.85 -2.57 35.06
C GLY A 153 2.79 -2.29 33.56
N GLU A 154 2.90 -3.36 32.77
CA GLU A 154 2.74 -3.29 31.32
C GLU A 154 1.36 -3.83 30.92
N TYR A 155 0.70 -3.09 30.04
CA TYR A 155 -0.63 -3.37 29.51
C TYR A 155 -0.56 -3.39 27.99
N TRP A 156 -1.12 -4.45 27.41
CA TRP A 156 -0.92 -4.78 26.01
C TRP A 156 -2.28 -4.90 25.34
N GLY A 157 -2.36 -4.42 24.10
CA GLY A 157 -3.59 -4.48 23.32
C GLY A 157 -3.35 -4.02 21.90
N ALA A 158 -4.43 -3.76 21.17
CA ALA A 158 -4.34 -3.23 19.82
C ALA A 158 -5.54 -2.37 19.48
N LEU A 159 -5.32 -1.36 18.64
CA LEU A 159 -6.37 -0.81 17.79
C LEU A 159 -6.62 -1.80 16.65
N TYR A 160 -7.87 -1.99 16.26
CA TYR A 160 -8.21 -2.86 15.14
C TYR A 160 -9.14 -2.17 14.15
N ALA A 161 -9.08 -2.63 12.90
CA ALA A 161 -10.08 -2.37 11.88
C ALA A 161 -10.64 -3.70 11.36
N ASP A 162 -11.94 -3.87 11.54
CA ASP A 162 -12.72 -4.97 11.01
C ASP A 162 -13.45 -4.53 9.76
N TYR A 163 -13.39 -5.36 8.73
CA TYR A 163 -14.07 -5.08 7.48
C TYR A 163 -14.42 -6.35 6.74
N GLU A 164 -15.37 -6.20 5.84
CA GLU A 164 -15.80 -7.26 4.97
C GLU A 164 -15.59 -6.78 3.55
N PRO A 165 -14.64 -7.36 2.80
CA PRO A 165 -14.53 -7.06 1.38
C PRO A 165 -15.85 -7.45 0.71
N GLU A 166 -16.38 -6.60 -0.17
CA GLU A 166 -17.56 -6.96 -0.95
C GLU A 166 -17.30 -8.28 -1.67
N GLN A 167 -18.01 -9.32 -1.26
CA GLN A 167 -18.12 -10.57 -1.99
C GLN A 167 -19.48 -10.52 -2.68
N GLY A 168 -19.55 -10.93 -3.95
CA GLY A 168 -20.81 -11.01 -4.68
C GLY A 168 -21.79 -12.03 -4.05
N ASN A 169 -22.52 -12.79 -4.87
CA ASN A 169 -23.44 -13.84 -4.37
C ASN A 169 -22.70 -15.09 -3.81
N ALA A 170 -21.69 -14.91 -2.96
CA ALA A 170 -20.95 -15.97 -2.29
C ALA A 170 -21.73 -16.50 -1.08
N GLN A 171 -21.65 -17.81 -0.84
CA GLN A 171 -22.29 -18.46 0.32
C GLN A 171 -21.48 -18.30 1.62
N PHE A 172 -20.23 -17.87 1.54
CA PHE A 172 -19.35 -17.66 2.68
C PHE A 172 -19.03 -16.17 2.82
N ARG A 173 -19.00 -15.66 4.05
CA ARG A 173 -18.62 -14.30 4.39
C ARG A 173 -17.31 -14.33 5.15
N THR A 174 -16.32 -13.59 4.69
CA THR A 174 -15.03 -13.45 5.38
C THR A 174 -14.96 -12.07 6.01
N VAL A 175 -14.83 -12.03 7.34
CA VAL A 175 -14.47 -10.80 8.06
C VAL A 175 -12.95 -10.79 8.19
N VAL A 176 -12.33 -9.72 7.71
CA VAL A 176 -10.88 -9.52 7.83
C VAL A 176 -10.66 -8.50 8.94
N GLN A 177 -9.71 -8.80 9.81
CA GLN A 177 -9.28 -7.92 10.90
C GLN A 177 -7.81 -7.58 10.71
N THR A 178 -7.47 -6.30 10.84
CA THR A 178 -6.07 -5.83 10.90
C THR A 178 -5.88 -5.01 12.17
N GLY A 179 -4.74 -5.16 12.84
CA GLY A 179 -4.48 -4.53 14.13
C GLY A 179 -3.15 -3.80 14.22
N LEU A 180 -3.14 -2.71 14.97
CA LEU A 180 -1.98 -1.93 15.36
C LEU A 180 -1.74 -2.10 16.86
N ARG A 181 -0.59 -2.69 17.23
CA ARG A 181 -0.27 -3.01 18.62
C ARG A 181 -0.09 -1.74 19.45
N ILE A 182 -0.57 -1.80 20.68
CA ILE A 182 -0.36 -0.82 21.75
C ILE A 182 0.36 -1.52 22.89
N ILE A 183 1.48 -0.93 23.31
CA ILE A 183 2.18 -1.25 24.56
C ILE A 183 2.12 -0.03 25.46
N LEU A 184 1.48 -0.17 26.61
CA LEU A 184 1.37 0.85 27.62
C LEU A 184 2.11 0.41 28.88
N LYS A 185 3.08 1.21 29.31
CA LYS A 185 3.75 1.04 30.60
C LYS A 185 3.21 2.07 31.60
N VAL A 186 2.56 1.59 32.65
CA VAL A 186 2.07 2.42 33.74
C VAL A 186 3.15 2.57 34.79
N THR A 187 3.56 3.80 35.06
CA THR A 187 4.67 4.13 35.97
C THR A 187 4.51 5.52 36.58
N ASN A 188 4.96 5.72 37.82
CA ASN A 188 5.00 7.05 38.45
C ASN A 188 6.08 7.98 37.86
N THR A 189 7.02 7.45 37.07
CA THR A 189 8.11 8.20 36.42
C THR A 189 8.13 7.92 34.91
N PRO A 190 7.15 8.42 34.15
CA PRO A 190 7.07 8.19 32.72
C PRO A 190 8.21 8.89 31.99
N HIS A 191 8.80 8.20 31.02
CA HIS A 191 9.70 8.81 30.05
C HIS A 191 8.93 8.94 28.74
N PRO A 192 8.61 10.17 28.31
CA PRO A 192 7.92 10.35 27.04
C PRO A 192 8.76 9.70 25.93
N PRO A 193 8.17 8.86 25.07
CA PRO A 193 8.90 8.27 23.97
C PRO A 193 9.48 9.37 23.10
N LYS A 194 10.73 9.21 22.68
CA LYS A 194 11.29 10.06 21.64
C LYS A 194 10.56 9.76 20.35
N ILE A 195 9.77 10.73 19.90
CA ILE A 195 9.07 10.65 18.63
C ILE A 195 10.08 11.01 17.55
N THR A 196 10.39 10.06 16.68
CA THR A 196 11.08 10.36 15.43
C THR A 196 10.01 10.81 14.45
N ALA A 197 10.03 12.10 14.08
CA ALA A 197 9.16 12.58 13.02
C ALA A 197 9.45 11.72 11.77
N ILE A 198 8.48 10.90 11.37
CA ILE A 198 8.62 10.12 10.16
C ILE A 198 8.71 11.13 9.02
N HIS A 199 9.80 11.07 8.27
CA HIS A 199 9.91 11.77 7.01
C HIS A 199 8.70 11.34 6.16
N GLU A 200 7.86 12.33 5.81
CA GLU A 200 6.66 12.24 4.97
C GLU A 200 6.56 10.92 4.19
N TRP A 201 5.41 10.23 4.29
CA TRP A 201 4.93 9.26 3.29
C TRP A 201 4.69 9.95 1.92
N LYS A 202 5.61 10.82 1.49
CA LYS A 202 5.62 11.48 0.19
C LYS A 202 5.94 10.43 -0.86
N ASN A 203 4.86 9.83 -1.36
CA ASN A 203 4.75 9.27 -2.69
C ASN A 203 5.64 8.05 -2.98
N VAL A 204 5.34 6.91 -2.37
CA VAL A 204 5.64 5.62 -3.03
C VAL A 204 4.95 5.55 -4.41
N SER A 205 3.87 6.31 -4.62
CA SER A 205 3.23 6.52 -5.92
C SER A 205 4.11 7.26 -6.96
N ASN A 206 5.17 7.98 -6.56
CA ASN A 206 6.05 8.66 -7.53
C ASN A 206 7.04 7.72 -8.21
N GLU A 207 7.30 6.51 -7.70
CA GLU A 207 8.14 5.53 -8.42
C GLU A 207 7.47 5.01 -9.71
N ILE A 208 6.15 5.17 -9.84
CA ILE A 208 5.41 4.79 -11.07
C ILE A 208 5.64 5.83 -12.20
N LYS A 209 6.26 6.99 -11.94
CA LYS A 209 6.60 7.96 -13.01
C LYS A 209 7.79 7.54 -13.88
N PHE A 210 8.61 6.60 -13.44
CA PHE A 210 9.80 6.15 -14.19
C PHE A 210 9.49 5.58 -15.59
N PRO A 211 8.53 4.66 -15.81
CA PRO A 211 8.25 4.12 -17.15
C PRO A 211 7.79 5.17 -18.17
N ILE A 212 7.06 6.21 -17.73
CA ILE A 212 6.56 7.27 -18.64
C ILE A 212 7.71 8.15 -19.15
N VAL A 213 8.68 8.47 -18.28
CA VAL A 213 9.86 9.27 -18.66
C VAL A 213 10.74 8.51 -19.65
N TYR A 214 10.99 7.22 -19.43
CA TYR A 214 11.77 6.40 -20.36
C TYR A 214 11.08 6.23 -21.73
N PHE A 215 9.75 6.16 -21.76
CA PHE A 215 9.00 6.13 -23.03
C PHE A 215 9.23 7.41 -23.84
N GLY A 216 9.11 8.59 -23.23
CA GLY A 216 9.35 9.87 -23.90
C GLY A 216 10.77 10.00 -24.47
N ILE A 217 11.78 9.53 -23.73
CA ILE A 217 13.18 9.53 -24.19
C ILE A 217 13.37 8.61 -25.39
N SER A 218 12.80 7.40 -25.36
CA SER A 218 12.94 6.42 -26.44
C SER A 218 12.34 6.89 -27.78
N VAL A 219 11.17 7.53 -27.73
CA VAL A 219 10.51 8.11 -28.91
C VAL A 219 11.35 9.25 -29.49
N THR A 220 11.93 10.09 -28.64
CA THR A 220 12.75 11.24 -29.06
C THR A 220 14.03 10.77 -29.78
N ILE A 221 14.72 9.77 -29.23
CA ILE A 221 15.93 9.18 -29.85
C ILE A 221 15.58 8.59 -31.23
N MET A 222 14.43 7.93 -31.36
CA MET A 222 14.02 7.33 -32.62
C MET A 222 13.71 8.38 -33.69
N LEU A 223 13.00 9.46 -33.33
CA LEU A 223 12.73 10.57 -34.24
C LEU A 223 14.03 11.24 -34.71
N ALA A 224 15.01 11.41 -33.81
CA ALA A 224 16.33 11.93 -34.16
C ALA A 224 17.09 11.02 -35.15
N ALA A 225 17.09 9.70 -34.91
CA ALA A 225 17.72 8.73 -35.80
C ALA A 225 17.06 8.70 -37.20
N ALA A 226 15.73 8.77 -37.26
CA ALA A 226 14.99 8.86 -38.52
C ALA A 226 15.33 10.14 -39.30
N GLY A 227 15.43 11.27 -38.61
CA GLY A 227 15.86 12.54 -39.20
C GLY A 227 17.25 12.46 -39.82
N LEU A 228 18.22 11.85 -39.14
CA LEU A 228 19.58 11.66 -39.64
C LEU A 228 19.64 10.81 -40.92
N VAL A 229 18.85 9.74 -40.99
CA VAL A 229 18.76 8.87 -42.18
C VAL A 229 18.18 9.63 -43.38
N LEU A 230 17.17 10.49 -43.15
CA LEU A 230 16.57 11.31 -44.21
C LEU A 230 17.54 12.37 -44.74
N VAL A 231 18.30 13.03 -43.85
CA VAL A 231 19.31 14.03 -44.25
C VAL A 231 20.47 13.37 -45.00
N GLY A 232 20.91 12.18 -44.59
CA GLY A 232 21.99 11.45 -45.23
C GLY A 232 21.68 10.95 -46.64
N LYS A 233 20.41 10.80 -47.02
CA LYS A 233 19.99 10.40 -48.37
C LYS A 233 19.92 11.54 -49.39
N ASN A 234 19.86 12.78 -48.92
CA ASN A 234 19.77 13.97 -49.76
C ASN A 234 21.14 14.63 -50.00
N ARG A 235 22.22 14.01 -49.50
CA ARG A 235 23.61 14.33 -49.84
C ARG A 235 24.15 13.26 -50.77
#